data_AF-W2KPW1-F1
#
_entry.id   AF-W2KPW1-F1
#
_cell.length_a   1.000
_cell.length_b   1.000
_cell.length_c   1.000
_cell.angle_alpha   90.00
_cell.angle_beta   90.00
_cell.angle_gamma   90.00
#
_symmetry.space_group_name_H-M   'P 1'
#
loop_
_entity.id
_entity.type
_entity.pdbx_description
1 polymer ?
#
loop_
_entity_poly.entity_id
_entity_poly.type
_entity_poly.pdbx_seq_one_letter_code
_entity_poly.pdbx_strand_id
1 'polypeptide(L)'
;MAARTPEVKALVVDLSAPFGWTGSPSFYGVFGPAITWLLQINSPASVSNSEDVEPFFGFEWVDDHILIEHDINNRLALAEAALRHAMLAILGPRAINDKKFSQ
;
A
#
# COMPACT_ATOMS: atom_id res chain seq x y z
N MET A 1 -9.53 -16.24 9.58
CA MET A 1 -9.95 -17.58 9.08
C MET A 1 -9.55 -18.63 10.12
N ALA A 2 -10.19 -19.80 10.19
CA ALA A 2 -9.73 -20.87 11.07
C ALA A 2 -9.78 -22.24 10.38
N ALA A 3 -8.81 -23.09 10.68
CA ALA A 3 -8.71 -24.46 10.17
C ALA A 3 -8.43 -25.42 11.32
N ARG A 4 -9.06 -26.59 11.30
CA ARG A 4 -8.76 -27.69 12.23
C ARG A 4 -7.80 -28.68 11.56
N THR A 5 -6.84 -29.16 12.33
CA THR A 5 -5.91 -30.22 11.90
C THR A 5 -6.10 -31.42 12.84
N PRO A 6 -7.00 -32.36 12.50
CA PRO A 6 -7.38 -33.47 13.39
C PRO A 6 -6.20 -34.35 13.79
N GLU A 7 -5.23 -34.54 12.91
CA GLU A 7 -4.06 -35.41 13.09
C GLU A 7 -3.20 -34.97 14.28
N VAL A 8 -3.10 -33.66 14.51
CA VAL A 8 -2.35 -33.06 15.62
C VAL A 8 -3.24 -32.44 16.69
N LYS A 9 -4.57 -32.63 16.59
CA LYS A 9 -5.57 -32.08 17.53
C LYS A 9 -5.42 -30.56 17.74
N ALA A 10 -5.13 -29.81 16.68
CA ALA A 10 -4.91 -28.37 16.73
C ALA A 10 -6.00 -27.57 15.99
N LEU A 11 -6.25 -26.35 16.46
CA LEU A 11 -7.02 -25.32 15.78
C LEU A 11 -6.06 -24.17 15.44
N VAL A 12 -5.92 -23.87 14.15
CA VAL A 12 -5.17 -22.72 13.66
C VAL A 12 -6.17 -21.60 13.39
N VAL A 13 -5.95 -20.44 13.99
CA VAL A 13 -6.72 -19.22 13.73
C VAL A 13 -5.78 -18.20 13.12
N ASP A 14 -6.08 -17.78 11.90
CA ASP A 14 -5.40 -16.65 11.28
C ASP A 14 -5.97 -15.35 11.86
N LEU A 15 -5.08 -14.57 12.47
CA LEU A 15 -5.36 -13.25 13.05
C LEU A 15 -5.24 -12.12 12.02
N SER A 16 -4.93 -12.46 10.77
CA SER A 16 -4.89 -11.58 9.61
C SER A 16 -5.90 -12.04 8.54
N ALA A 17 -6.06 -11.24 7.49
CA ALA A 17 -6.79 -11.65 6.31
C ALA A 17 -5.89 -12.57 5.45
N PRO A 18 -6.16 -13.88 5.37
CA PRO A 18 -5.28 -14.81 4.66
C PRO A 18 -5.30 -14.60 3.15
N PHE A 19 -4.19 -14.95 2.50
CA PHE A 19 -4.14 -15.06 1.04
C PHE A 19 -5.13 -16.12 0.54
N GLY A 20 -5.82 -15.81 -0.57
CA GLY A 20 -6.77 -16.72 -1.21
C GLY A 20 -8.15 -16.78 -0.57
N TRP A 21 -8.41 -16.06 0.54
CA TRP A 21 -9.76 -15.93 1.08
C TRP A 21 -10.55 -14.85 0.34
N THR A 22 -11.77 -15.21 -0.09
CA THR A 22 -12.67 -14.32 -0.82
C THR A 22 -13.07 -13.07 -0.04
N GLY A 23 -12.96 -13.09 1.30
CA GLY A 23 -13.20 -11.92 2.14
C GLY A 23 -12.02 -10.95 2.21
N SER A 24 -10.78 -11.42 1.97
CA SER A 24 -9.58 -10.60 2.12
C SER A 24 -9.59 -9.30 1.29
N PRO A 25 -10.03 -9.31 0.01
CA PRO A 25 -10.19 -8.08 -0.78
C PRO A 25 -11.05 -7.02 -0.08
N SER A 26 -12.20 -7.41 0.49
CA SER A 26 -13.09 -6.47 1.19
C SER A 26 -12.46 -5.88 2.44
N PHE A 27 -11.63 -6.63 3.17
CA PHE A 27 -10.88 -6.10 4.31
C PHE A 27 -9.82 -5.09 3.86
N TYR A 28 -9.11 -5.38 2.76
CA TYR A 28 -8.10 -4.46 2.24
C TYR A 28 -8.72 -3.17 1.69
N GLY A 29 -9.91 -3.24 1.10
CA GLY A 29 -10.62 -2.10 0.52
C GLY A 29 -10.92 -0.95 1.49
N VAL A 30 -10.75 -1.15 2.81
CA VAL A 30 -10.80 -0.05 3.80
C VAL A 30 -9.49 0.74 3.82
N PHE A 31 -8.36 0.07 3.61
CA PHE A 31 -7.03 0.66 3.69
C PHE A 31 -6.57 1.29 2.37
N GLY A 32 -6.92 0.70 1.22
CA GLY A 32 -6.58 1.22 -0.10
C GLY A 32 -6.91 2.72 -0.26
N PRO A 33 -8.17 3.14 -0.05
CA PRO A 33 -8.55 4.55 -0.15
C PRO A 33 -7.81 5.47 0.83
N ALA A 34 -7.50 4.99 2.04
CA ALA A 34 -6.75 5.76 3.02
C ALA A 34 -5.28 5.99 2.59
N ILE A 35 -4.67 4.98 1.96
CA ILE A 35 -3.32 5.07 1.40
C ILE A 35 -3.31 6.05 0.22
N THR A 36 -4.24 5.89 -0.74
CA THR A 36 -4.36 6.80 -1.88
C THR A 36 -4.60 8.23 -1.44
N TRP A 37 -5.51 8.45 -0.50
CA TRP A 37 -5.78 9.80 0.03
C TRP A 37 -4.51 10.42 0.63
N LEU A 38 -3.76 9.66 1.45
CA LEU A 38 -2.53 10.15 2.06
C LEU A 38 -1.46 10.47 1.02
N LEU A 39 -1.40 9.72 -0.07
CA LEU A 39 -0.53 10.05 -1.21
C LEU A 39 -0.98 11.36 -1.90
N GLN A 40 -2.27 11.48 -2.23
CA GLN A 40 -2.82 12.59 -3.02
C GLN A 40 -2.77 13.94 -2.31
N ILE A 41 -2.65 13.97 -0.98
CA ILE A 41 -2.43 15.24 -0.25
C ILE A 41 -0.97 15.71 -0.25
N ASN A 42 -0.07 14.93 -0.84
CA ASN A 42 1.35 15.28 -0.99
C ASN A 42 1.65 15.75 -2.41
N SER A 43 2.76 16.46 -2.54
CA SER A 43 3.36 16.90 -3.80
C SER A 43 4.88 16.76 -3.71
N PRO A 44 5.63 16.88 -4.82
CA PRO A 44 7.09 16.87 -4.75
C PRO A 44 7.66 17.90 -3.76
N ALA A 45 7.04 19.07 -3.63
CA ALA A 45 7.42 20.11 -2.66
C ALA A 45 7.17 19.71 -1.20
N SER A 46 6.21 18.82 -0.91
CA SER A 46 5.96 18.36 0.47
C SER A 46 6.89 17.22 0.91
N VAL A 47 7.50 16.52 -0.04
CA VAL A 47 8.34 15.33 0.24
C VAL A 47 9.81 15.50 -0.16
N SER A 48 10.19 16.62 -0.76
CA SER A 48 11.54 16.90 -1.22
C SER A 48 11.82 18.41 -1.32
N ASN A 49 13.05 18.80 -1.69
CA ASN A 49 13.42 20.20 -1.95
C ASN A 49 12.99 20.66 -3.36
N SER A 50 11.76 20.38 -3.76
CA SER A 50 11.18 20.80 -5.05
C SER A 50 10.30 22.03 -4.87
N GLU A 51 10.17 22.86 -5.92
CA GLU A 51 9.17 23.94 -5.99
C GLU A 51 7.85 23.46 -6.61
N ASP A 52 7.79 22.21 -7.09
CA ASP A 52 6.59 21.62 -7.68
C ASP A 52 5.55 21.30 -6.60
N VAL A 53 4.50 22.13 -6.57
CA VAL A 53 3.37 22.03 -5.64
C VAL A 53 2.21 21.21 -6.17
N GLU A 54 2.27 20.72 -7.41
CA GLU A 54 1.19 19.93 -7.99
C GLU A 54 1.06 18.60 -7.24
N PRO A 55 -0.12 18.28 -6.68
CA PRO A 55 -0.31 17.05 -5.92
C PRO A 55 -0.06 15.79 -6.76
N PHE A 56 0.28 14.68 -6.10
CA PHE A 56 0.38 13.40 -6.78
C PHE A 56 -1.00 12.90 -7.22
N PHE A 57 -1.05 12.26 -8.39
CA PHE A 57 -2.24 11.66 -8.94
C PHE A 57 -2.14 10.13 -8.93
N GLY A 58 -3.10 9.50 -8.27
CA GLY A 58 -3.25 8.06 -8.27
C GLY A 58 -4.64 7.64 -7.85
N PHE A 59 -4.98 6.37 -8.06
CA PHE A 59 -6.23 5.78 -7.60
C PHE A 59 -6.01 4.31 -7.26
N GLU A 60 -6.87 3.79 -6.39
CA GLU A 60 -6.87 2.39 -5.97
C GLU A 60 -7.96 1.58 -6.66
N TRP A 61 -7.65 0.31 -6.90
CA TRP A 61 -8.63 -0.72 -7.18
C TRP A 61 -8.42 -1.87 -6.22
N VAL A 62 -9.19 -1.89 -5.13
CA VAL A 62 -9.01 -2.83 -4.01
C VAL A 62 -7.60 -2.71 -3.42
N ASP A 63 -6.67 -3.60 -3.80
CA ASP A 63 -5.29 -3.64 -3.34
C ASP A 63 -4.28 -3.04 -4.32
N ASP A 64 -4.65 -2.91 -5.58
CA ASP A 64 -3.82 -2.29 -6.60
C ASP A 64 -3.84 -0.76 -6.46
N HIS A 65 -2.65 -0.15 -6.41
CA HIS A 65 -2.48 1.30 -6.42
C HIS A 65 -1.85 1.71 -7.75
N ILE A 66 -2.53 2.58 -8.48
CA ILE A 66 -2.13 3.04 -9.80
C ILE A 66 -1.73 4.50 -9.69
N LEU A 67 -0.47 4.79 -10.00
CA LEU A 67 0.08 6.16 -10.03
C LEU A 67 0.25 6.60 -11.48
N ILE A 68 -0.17 7.81 -11.79
CA ILE A 68 0.00 8.39 -13.13
C ILE A 68 0.62 9.76 -12.95
N GLU A 69 1.86 9.89 -13.40
CA GLU A 69 2.66 11.09 -13.22
C GLU A 69 3.38 11.46 -14.50
N HIS A 70 3.62 12.76 -14.68
CA HIS A 70 4.49 13.23 -15.74
C HIS A 70 5.95 12.86 -15.45
N ASP A 71 6.65 12.33 -16.45
CA ASP A 71 8.08 12.04 -16.37
C ASP A 71 8.91 13.33 -16.47
N ILE A 72 8.89 14.09 -15.37
CA ILE A 72 9.58 15.37 -15.22
C ILE A 72 10.43 15.29 -13.95
N ASN A 73 11.72 15.57 -14.09
CA ASN A 73 12.69 15.53 -13.00
C ASN A 73 12.63 14.18 -12.26
N ASN A 74 12.39 14.21 -10.95
CA ASN A 74 12.31 13.04 -10.07
C ASN A 74 10.87 12.71 -9.65
N ARG A 75 9.85 13.26 -10.33
CA ARG A 75 8.44 13.14 -9.90
C ARG A 75 7.96 11.70 -9.84
N LEU A 76 8.32 10.85 -10.81
CA LEU A 76 7.98 9.43 -10.81
C LEU A 76 8.54 8.70 -9.57
N ALA A 77 9.82 8.94 -9.25
CA ALA A 77 10.48 8.35 -8.09
C ALA A 77 9.91 8.87 -6.77
N LEU A 78 9.56 10.17 -6.70
CA LEU A 78 8.93 10.76 -5.53
C LEU A 78 7.51 10.22 -5.31
N ALA A 79 6.74 10.01 -6.37
CA ALA A 79 5.40 9.41 -6.27
C ALA A 79 5.47 7.96 -5.78
N GLU A 80 6.40 7.15 -6.31
CA GLU A 80 6.65 5.79 -5.83
C GLU A 80 7.05 5.78 -4.34
N ALA A 81 8.00 6.64 -3.95
CA ALA A 81 8.44 6.74 -2.56
C ALA A 81 7.32 7.25 -1.62
N ALA A 82 6.52 8.22 -2.07
CA ALA A 82 5.40 8.74 -1.30
C ALA A 82 4.31 7.68 -1.09
N LEU A 83 3.99 6.88 -2.12
CA LEU A 83 3.07 5.74 -1.98
C LEU A 83 3.63 4.75 -0.95
N ARG A 84 4.93 4.44 -1.05
CA ARG A 84 5.62 3.55 -0.12
C ARG A 84 5.48 4.03 1.33
N HIS A 85 5.69 5.32 1.57
CA HIS A 85 5.53 5.93 2.89
C HIS A 85 4.07 5.93 3.35
N ALA A 86 3.11 6.18 2.46
CA ALA A 86 1.69 6.11 2.78
C ALA A 86 1.27 4.69 3.20
N MET A 87 1.75 3.66 2.50
CA MET A 87 1.51 2.26 2.89
C MET A 87 2.07 1.94 4.27
N LEU A 88 3.30 2.38 4.59
CA LEU A 88 3.89 2.17 5.92
C LEU A 88 3.13 2.91 7.03
N ALA A 89 2.62 4.10 6.75
CA ALA A 89 1.86 4.89 7.71
C ALA A 89 0.50 4.23 8.05
N ILE A 90 -0.19 3.67 7.04
CA ILE A 90 -1.53 3.08 7.22
C ILE A 90 -1.47 1.62 7.68
N LEU A 91 -0.59 0.80 7.09
CA LEU A 91 -0.51 -0.65 7.34
C LEU A 91 0.56 -1.02 8.38
N GLY A 92 1.44 -0.07 8.72
CA GLY A 92 2.49 -0.23 9.72
C GLY A 92 3.89 -0.52 9.14
N PRO A 93 4.92 -0.49 9.99
CA PRO A 93 6.34 -0.44 9.57
C PRO A 93 6.84 -1.73 8.90
N ARG A 94 6.06 -2.82 8.94
CA ARG A 94 6.41 -4.12 8.35
C ARG A 94 5.53 -4.49 7.17
N ALA A 95 4.74 -3.54 6.66
CA ALA A 95 3.80 -3.79 5.57
C ALA A 95 4.48 -4.06 4.22
N ILE A 96 5.72 -3.58 4.06
CA ILE A 96 6.45 -3.68 2.81
C ILE A 96 7.35 -4.89 2.80
N ASN A 97 7.27 -5.65 1.71
CA ASN A 97 8.18 -6.76 1.46
C ASN A 97 9.35 -6.28 0.59
N ASP A 98 10.42 -5.79 1.22
CA ASP A 98 11.59 -5.24 0.52
C ASP A 98 12.26 -6.26 -0.42
N LYS A 99 12.08 -7.57 -0.18
CA LYS A 99 12.63 -8.64 -1.03
C LYS A 99 11.99 -8.72 -2.42
N LYS A 100 10.86 -8.04 -2.64
CA LYS A 100 10.14 -8.04 -3.92
C LYS A 100 10.59 -6.94 -4.87
N PHE A 101 11.35 -5.96 -4.39
CA PHE A 101 11.88 -4.90 -5.25
C PHE A 101 13.17 -5.36 -5.92
N SER A 102 13.26 -5.12 -7.23
CA SER A 102 14.53 -5.17 -7.95
C SER A 102 15.14 -3.77 -7.87
N GLN A 103 16.39 -3.66 -7.41
CA GLN A 103 17.17 -2.45 -7.65
C GLN A 103 17.61 -2.39 -9.11
#